data_AF-A0A6H0CE46-F1
#
_entry.id   AF-A0A6H0CE46-F1
#
_cell.length_a   1.000
_cell.length_b   1.000
_cell.length_c   1.000
_cell.angle_alpha   90.00
_cell.angle_beta   90.00
_cell.angle_gamma   90.00
#
_symmetry.space_group_name_H-M   'P 1'
#
loop_
_entity.id
_entity.type
_entity.pdbx_description
1 polymer ?
#
loop_
_entity_poly.entity_id
_entity_poly.type
_entity_poly.pdbx_seq_one_letter_code
_entity_poly.pdbx_strand_id
1 'polypeptide(L)'
;MGHVDLHSQDAVFTRAGEFADRDAFTAAGWCAMERSLEVVGTRSAMMLVREAFYGGRRFDDLVRRTGLAETVASKRLRQLVADGLMERSPYREPGARTRYEYVLTERGRALFPLLVALMRWGRTIQGDAHGGVELAHADCGALLVPAVRCEAGHDVPIEETEARLASS
;
A
#
# COMPACT_ATOMS: atom_id res chain seq x y z
N MET A 1 -24.85 -41.37 11.64
CA MET A 1 -24.08 -40.76 12.75
C MET A 1 -23.01 -39.91 12.10
N GLY A 2 -23.22 -38.59 12.08
CA GLY A 2 -22.47 -37.65 11.27
C GLY A 2 -21.03 -37.50 11.74
N HIS A 3 -20.11 -37.51 10.77
CA HIS A 3 -18.75 -37.04 10.99
C HIS A 3 -18.81 -35.52 10.96
N VAL A 4 -18.71 -34.89 12.14
CA VAL A 4 -18.53 -33.44 12.23
C VAL A 4 -17.05 -33.21 11.96
N ASP A 5 -16.76 -32.69 10.78
CA ASP A 5 -15.42 -32.25 10.40
C ASP A 5 -15.07 -31.00 11.22
N LEU A 6 -14.18 -31.17 12.20
CA LEU A 6 -13.88 -30.17 13.24
C LEU A 6 -12.69 -29.26 12.89
N HIS A 7 -12.19 -29.26 11.64
CA HIS A 7 -10.98 -28.51 11.27
C HIS A 7 -11.20 -27.19 10.50
N SER A 8 -12.43 -26.66 10.43
CA SER A 8 -12.73 -25.46 9.62
C SER A 8 -13.26 -24.23 10.38
N GLN A 9 -13.48 -24.25 11.69
CA GLN A 9 -14.26 -23.16 12.34
C GLN A 9 -13.46 -21.91 12.76
N ASP A 10 -12.13 -21.93 12.73
CA ASP A 10 -11.30 -20.79 13.19
C ASP A 10 -10.62 -20.01 12.04
N ALA A 11 -10.84 -20.40 10.79
CA ALA A 11 -10.25 -19.72 9.65
C ALA A 11 -11.07 -18.46 9.30
N VAL A 12 -10.40 -17.31 9.25
CA VAL A 12 -11.02 -16.02 8.90
C VAL A 12 -11.53 -15.98 7.45
N PHE A 13 -11.00 -16.85 6.57
CA PHE A 13 -11.45 -17.08 5.20
C PHE A 13 -11.30 -18.56 4.83
N THR A 14 -11.98 -19.01 3.77
CA THR A 14 -11.94 -20.40 3.30
C THR A 14 -10.56 -20.74 2.73
N ARG A 15 -10.02 -21.92 3.06
CA ARG A 15 -8.75 -22.42 2.51
C ARG A 15 -9.04 -23.66 1.67
N ALA A 16 -8.48 -23.72 0.46
CA ALA A 16 -8.75 -24.79 -0.49
C ALA A 16 -7.47 -25.40 -1.09
N GLY A 17 -7.60 -26.63 -1.59
CA GLY A 17 -6.51 -27.40 -2.18
C GLY A 17 -5.37 -27.65 -1.20
N GLU A 18 -4.13 -27.63 -1.69
CA GLU A 18 -2.92 -27.78 -0.87
C GLU A 18 -2.79 -26.71 0.22
N PHE A 19 -3.45 -25.54 0.06
CA PHE A 19 -3.44 -24.48 1.07
C PHE A 19 -4.29 -24.82 2.31
N ALA A 20 -5.13 -25.85 2.23
CA ALA A 20 -5.94 -26.32 3.36
C ALA A 20 -5.09 -26.97 4.46
N ASP A 21 -4.00 -27.66 4.06
CA ASP A 21 -3.02 -28.21 5.00
C ASP A 21 -1.98 -27.14 5.37
N ARG A 22 -2.08 -26.63 6.60
CA ARG A 22 -1.22 -25.56 7.11
C ARG A 22 0.19 -26.01 7.45
N ASP A 23 0.40 -27.31 7.63
CA ASP A 23 1.70 -27.86 7.99
C ASP A 23 2.49 -28.31 6.75
N ALA A 24 1.83 -28.44 5.60
CA ALA A 24 2.44 -28.84 4.33
C ALA A 24 3.32 -27.75 3.68
N PHE A 25 3.17 -26.48 4.04
CA PHE A 25 3.95 -25.38 3.44
C PHE A 25 4.15 -24.19 4.40
N THR A 26 5.17 -23.36 4.11
CA THR A 26 5.36 -22.03 4.71
C THR A 26 5.21 -20.97 3.64
N ALA A 27 4.65 -19.80 3.95
CA ALA A 27 4.60 -18.66 3.02
C ALA A 27 5.92 -17.87 2.95
N ALA A 28 6.86 -18.17 3.86
CA ALA A 28 8.12 -17.43 3.99
C ALA A 28 9.00 -17.55 2.74
N GLY A 29 9.53 -16.43 2.27
CA GLY A 29 10.51 -16.36 1.18
C GLY A 29 9.91 -16.34 -0.23
N TRP A 30 8.59 -16.49 -0.38
CA TRP A 30 7.94 -16.45 -1.70
C TRP A 30 6.61 -15.70 -1.73
N CYS A 31 6.07 -15.29 -0.58
CA CYS A 31 4.85 -14.52 -0.50
C CYS A 31 5.00 -13.14 -1.18
N ALA A 32 4.03 -12.77 -2.02
CA ALA A 32 4.00 -11.46 -2.68
C ALA A 32 3.90 -10.29 -1.68
N MET A 33 3.34 -10.54 -0.49
CA MET A 33 3.28 -9.56 0.59
C MET A 33 4.69 -9.21 1.10
N GLU A 34 5.58 -10.19 1.28
CA GLU A 34 6.95 -9.95 1.73
C GLU A 34 7.70 -9.06 0.74
N ARG A 35 7.64 -9.40 -0.56
CA ARG A 35 8.20 -8.56 -1.63
C ARG A 35 7.66 -7.13 -1.62
N SER A 36 6.37 -6.97 -1.33
CA SER A 36 5.77 -5.64 -1.23
C SER A 36 6.30 -4.87 -0.01
N LEU A 37 6.46 -5.53 1.13
CA LEU A 37 6.95 -4.94 2.38
C LEU A 37 8.43 -4.55 2.33
N GLU A 38 9.25 -5.21 1.52
CA GLU A 38 10.64 -4.78 1.26
C GLU A 38 10.69 -3.37 0.65
N VAL A 39 9.71 -3.05 -0.18
CA VAL A 39 9.62 -1.76 -0.90
C VAL A 39 8.90 -0.70 -0.05
N VAL A 40 7.70 -1.00 0.46
CA VAL A 40 6.81 -0.01 1.09
C VAL A 40 6.53 -0.27 2.57
N GLY A 41 7.10 -1.31 3.17
CA GLY A 41 6.80 -1.71 4.55
C GLY A 41 7.39 -0.78 5.63
N THR A 42 8.33 0.11 5.28
CA THR A 42 8.88 1.07 6.24
C THR A 42 8.02 2.32 6.35
N ARG A 43 7.82 2.83 7.58
CA ARG A 43 7.16 4.13 7.82
C ARG A 43 7.72 5.23 6.92
N SER A 44 9.05 5.30 6.80
CA SER A 44 9.72 6.32 5.98
C SER A 44 9.36 6.26 4.50
N ALA A 45 9.23 5.06 3.92
CA ALA A 45 8.85 4.90 2.51
C ALA A 45 7.40 5.38 2.31
N MET A 46 6.49 4.93 3.16
CA MET A 46 5.07 5.28 3.03
C MET A 46 4.79 6.77 3.26
N MET A 47 5.54 7.45 4.15
CA MET A 47 5.40 8.90 4.33
C MET A 47 5.81 9.69 3.08
N LEU A 48 6.88 9.28 2.39
CA LEU A 48 7.30 9.90 1.14
C LEU A 48 6.31 9.64 0.01
N VAL A 49 5.80 8.41 -0.12
CA VAL A 49 4.78 8.05 -1.11
C VAL A 49 3.49 8.86 -0.89
N ARG A 50 2.99 8.92 0.35
CA ARG A 50 1.82 9.74 0.71
C ARG A 50 2.04 11.21 0.33
N GLU A 51 3.20 11.77 0.68
CA GLU A 51 3.49 13.16 0.38
C GLU A 51 3.57 13.42 -1.14
N ALA A 52 4.07 12.46 -1.92
CA ALA A 52 4.05 12.56 -3.37
C ALA A 52 2.62 12.53 -3.94
N PHE A 53 1.69 11.77 -3.36
CA PHE A 53 0.26 11.84 -3.71
C PHE A 53 -0.35 13.21 -3.39
N TYR A 54 0.14 13.90 -2.37
CA TYR A 54 -0.28 15.27 -2.03
C TYR A 54 0.38 16.35 -2.92
N GLY A 55 1.21 15.95 -3.88
CA GLY A 55 1.90 16.84 -4.81
C GLY A 55 3.30 17.27 -4.37
N GLY A 56 3.83 16.70 -3.28
CA GLY A 56 5.21 16.89 -2.86
C GLY A 56 6.18 16.31 -3.89
N ARG A 57 7.01 17.18 -4.47
CA ARG A 57 7.90 16.83 -5.59
C ARG A 57 9.37 17.15 -5.35
N ARG A 58 9.66 18.19 -4.57
CA ARG A 58 11.04 18.65 -4.30
C ARG A 58 11.56 18.01 -3.02
N PHE A 59 12.87 17.71 -2.96
CA PHE A 59 13.50 17.07 -1.81
C PHE A 59 13.22 17.82 -0.49
N ASP A 60 13.47 19.13 -0.47
CA ASP A 60 13.29 19.96 0.73
C ASP A 60 11.83 19.99 1.19
N ASP A 61 10.88 19.94 0.26
CA ASP A 61 9.45 19.87 0.57
C ASP A 61 9.08 18.51 1.15
N LEU A 62 9.56 17.42 0.54
CA LEU A 62 9.35 16.05 1.02
C LEU A 62 9.91 15.88 2.43
N VAL A 63 11.15 16.32 2.68
CA VAL A 63 11.79 16.28 4.01
C VAL A 63 10.96 17.06 5.02
N ARG A 64 10.67 18.34 4.72
CA ARG A 64 9.95 19.23 5.63
C ARG A 64 8.55 18.71 5.97
N ARG A 65 7.79 18.22 5.00
CA ARG A 65 6.40 17.79 5.19
C ARG A 65 6.27 16.40 5.82
N THR A 66 7.24 15.52 5.57
CA THR A 66 7.26 14.20 6.22
C THR A 66 7.91 14.20 7.60
N GLY A 67 8.72 15.22 7.92
CA GLY A 67 9.48 15.30 9.17
C GLY A 67 10.60 14.27 9.26
N LEU A 68 10.99 13.66 8.13
CA LEU A 68 12.09 12.71 8.08
C LEU A 68 13.44 13.44 8.14
N ALA A 69 14.44 12.83 8.79
CA ALA A 69 15.81 13.29 8.64
C ALA A 69 16.26 13.19 7.17
N GLU A 70 17.04 14.17 6.70
CA GLU A 70 17.49 14.23 5.29
C GLU A 70 18.21 12.96 4.83
N THR A 71 19.05 12.37 5.69
CA THR A 71 19.77 11.14 5.39
C THR A 71 18.82 9.96 5.16
N VAL A 72 17.75 9.87 5.96
CA VAL A 72 16.70 8.85 5.82
C VAL A 72 15.90 9.10 4.55
N ALA A 73 15.44 10.33 4.32
CA ALA A 73 14.68 10.70 3.13
C ALA A 73 15.48 10.43 1.84
N SER A 74 16.76 10.83 1.80
CA SER A 74 17.66 10.61 0.66
C SER A 74 17.86 9.12 0.37
N LYS A 75 18.12 8.29 1.40
CA LYS A 75 18.23 6.84 1.24
C LYS A 75 16.94 6.23 0.68
N ARG A 76 15.79 6.65 1.21
CA ARG A 76 14.49 6.10 0.82
C ARG A 76 14.03 6.54 -0.56
N LEU A 77 14.25 7.79 -0.94
CA LEU A 77 13.97 8.26 -2.30
C LEU A 77 14.81 7.52 -3.33
N ARG A 78 16.10 7.28 -3.06
CA ARG A 78 16.95 6.45 -3.94
C ARG A 78 16.38 5.03 -4.10
N GLN A 79 15.92 4.42 -3.01
CA GLN A 79 15.31 3.10 -3.04
C GLN A 79 14.00 3.09 -3.84
N LEU A 80 13.09 4.04 -3.57
CA LEU A 80 11.82 4.17 -4.30
C LEU A 80 12.02 4.42 -5.79
N VAL A 81 13.10 5.12 -6.17
CA VAL A 81 13.49 5.28 -7.57
C VAL A 81 14.04 3.98 -8.15
N ALA A 82 14.92 3.28 -7.44
CA ALA A 82 15.46 1.98 -7.88
C ALA A 82 14.36 0.92 -8.05
N ASP A 83 13.36 0.91 -7.17
CA ASP A 83 12.22 0.01 -7.20
C ASP A 83 11.13 0.45 -8.21
N GLY A 84 11.34 1.58 -8.88
CA GLY A 84 10.49 2.08 -9.97
C GLY A 84 9.16 2.68 -9.52
N LEU A 85 9.00 3.09 -8.26
CA LEU A 85 7.80 3.79 -7.79
C LEU A 85 7.87 5.30 -7.99
N MET A 86 9.08 5.83 -8.04
CA MET A 86 9.35 7.23 -8.35
C MET A 86 10.37 7.32 -9.46
N GLU A 87 10.35 8.42 -10.19
CA GLU A 87 11.44 8.79 -11.09
C GLU A 87 11.97 10.15 -10.68
N ARG A 88 13.26 10.36 -10.94
CA ARG A 88 13.92 11.64 -10.71
C ARG A 88 13.90 12.44 -12.02
N SER A 89 12.98 13.38 -12.12
CA SER A 89 12.77 14.18 -13.33
C SER A 89 13.50 15.53 -13.23
N PRO A 90 14.29 15.95 -14.25
CA PRO A 90 14.84 17.29 -14.29
C PRO A 90 13.74 18.30 -14.59
N TYR A 91 13.72 19.41 -13.86
CA TYR A 91 12.88 20.56 -14.18
C TYR A 91 13.72 21.83 -14.18
N ARG A 92 13.30 22.80 -14.99
CA ARG A 92 13.99 24.08 -15.14
C ARG A 92 12.96 25.20 -15.22
N GLU A 93 12.97 26.06 -14.22
CA GLU A 93 12.26 27.34 -14.32
C GLU A 93 13.00 28.25 -15.33
N PRO A 94 12.29 29.08 -16.11
CA PRO A 94 12.91 30.00 -17.07
C PRO A 94 14.04 30.82 -16.41
N GLY A 95 15.25 30.76 -16.97
CA GLY A 95 16.42 31.48 -16.46
C GLY A 95 17.15 30.84 -15.26
N ALA A 96 16.66 29.72 -14.71
CA ALA A 96 17.29 29.06 -13.57
C ALA A 96 18.19 27.87 -13.96
N ARG A 97 18.98 27.38 -12.99
CA ARG A 97 19.72 26.11 -13.08
C ARG A 97 18.77 24.92 -13.05
N THR A 98 19.10 23.85 -13.76
CA THR A 98 18.35 22.58 -13.71
C THR A 98 18.29 22.05 -12.28
N ARG A 99 17.07 21.81 -11.81
CA ARG A 99 16.78 21.15 -10.53
C ARG A 99 16.13 19.80 -10.80
N TYR A 100 15.96 19.01 -9.75
CA TYR A 100 15.33 17.70 -9.85
C TYR A 100 14.14 17.61 -8.92
N GLU A 101 13.11 16.92 -9.40
CA GLU A 101 11.95 16.53 -8.63
C GLU A 101 11.77 15.01 -8.66
N TYR A 102 11.01 14.51 -7.69
CA TYR A 102 10.58 13.14 -7.58
C TYR A 102 9.09 13.08 -7.91
N VAL A 103 8.75 12.28 -8.92
CA VAL A 103 7.37 12.11 -9.36
C VAL A 103 7.00 10.63 -9.33
N LEU A 104 5.77 10.32 -8.93
CA LEU A 104 5.26 8.95 -8.95
C LEU A 104 5.20 8.44 -10.39
N THR A 105 5.74 7.24 -10.59
CA THR A 105 5.53 6.48 -11.83
C THR A 105 4.13 5.89 -11.86
N GLU A 106 3.76 5.21 -12.94
CA GLU A 106 2.53 4.41 -12.99
C GLU A 106 2.48 3.36 -11.86
N ARG A 107 3.59 2.64 -11.65
CA ARG A 107 3.73 1.69 -10.53
C ARG A 107 3.58 2.35 -9.16
N GLY A 108 4.12 3.56 -8.99
CA GLY A 108 3.92 4.35 -7.77
C GLY A 108 2.47 4.77 -7.55
N ARG A 109 1.78 5.21 -8.61
CA ARG A 109 0.36 5.58 -8.57
C ARG A 109 -0.55 4.38 -8.27
N ALA A 110 -0.16 3.18 -8.69
CA ALA A 110 -0.88 1.94 -8.38
C ALA A 110 -0.95 1.61 -6.88
N LEU A 111 -0.17 2.30 -6.02
CA LEU A 111 -0.30 2.19 -4.56
C LEU A 111 -1.50 2.95 -3.98
N PHE A 112 -2.27 3.69 -4.79
CA PHE A 112 -3.39 4.48 -4.29
C PHE A 112 -4.42 3.67 -3.46
N PRO A 113 -4.84 2.45 -3.85
CA PRO A 113 -5.73 1.64 -3.03
C PRO A 113 -5.12 1.28 -1.65
N LEU A 114 -3.81 1.01 -1.61
CA LEU A 114 -3.10 0.75 -0.35
C LEU A 114 -3.08 1.99 0.55
N LEU A 115 -2.88 3.18 -0.04
CA LEU A 115 -2.95 4.45 0.69
C LEU A 115 -4.34 4.67 1.32
N VAL A 116 -5.41 4.46 0.54
CA VAL A 116 -6.80 4.56 1.03
C VAL A 116 -7.05 3.58 2.18
N ALA A 117 -6.60 2.33 2.04
CA ALA A 117 -6.75 1.30 3.07
C ALA A 117 -6.01 1.66 4.36
N LEU A 118 -4.74 2.08 4.26
CA LEU A 118 -3.93 2.49 5.42
C LEU A 118 -4.51 3.70 6.14
N MET A 119 -4.98 4.72 5.39
CA MET A 119 -5.59 5.91 5.99
C MET A 119 -6.90 5.56 6.70
N ARG A 120 -7.74 4.71 6.10
CA ARG A 120 -9.00 4.30 6.73
C ARG A 120 -8.78 3.43 7.95
N TRP A 121 -7.89 2.45 7.88
CA TRP A 121 -7.55 1.62 9.03
C TRP A 121 -6.89 2.45 10.15
N GLY A 122 -6.00 3.40 9.80
CA GLY A 122 -5.42 4.33 10.76
C GLY A 122 -6.48 5.08 11.57
N ARG A 123 -7.63 5.43 10.96
CA ARG A 123 -8.74 6.08 11.66
C ARG A 123 -9.38 5.20 12.74
N THR A 124 -9.38 3.87 12.58
CA THR A 124 -10.00 2.97 13.58
C THR A 124 -9.15 2.85 14.86
N ILE A 125 -7.88 3.24 14.80
CA ILE A 125 -6.94 3.19 15.93
C ILE A 125 -6.45 4.56 16.39
N GLN A 126 -6.95 5.66 15.79
CA GLN A 126 -6.47 7.01 16.12
C GLN A 126 -6.98 7.53 17.48
N GLY A 127 -7.96 6.86 18.09
CA GLY A 127 -8.60 7.28 19.34
C GLY A 127 -9.25 8.66 19.22
N ASP A 128 -9.11 9.48 20.25
CA ASP A 128 -9.67 10.85 20.32
C ASP A 128 -8.82 11.91 19.60
N ALA A 129 -7.82 11.52 18.82
CA ALA A 129 -7.14 12.48 17.95
C ALA A 129 -8.13 12.88 16.84
N HIS A 130 -8.62 14.12 16.84
CA HIS A 130 -9.53 14.60 15.80
C HIS A 130 -8.72 15.36 14.73
N GLY A 131 -8.94 15.06 13.45
CA GLY A 131 -8.32 15.75 12.32
C GLY A 131 -7.52 14.84 11.37
N GLY A 132 -7.19 15.37 10.18
CA GLY A 132 -6.45 14.65 9.15
C GLY A 132 -6.94 14.96 7.73
N VAL A 133 -6.24 14.44 6.73
CA VAL A 133 -6.69 14.49 5.33
C VAL A 133 -7.70 13.38 5.11
N GLU A 134 -8.88 13.72 4.61
CA GLU A 134 -9.86 12.75 4.14
C GLU A 134 -9.83 12.66 2.62
N LEU A 135 -9.85 11.43 2.11
CA LEU A 135 -9.98 11.17 0.69
C LEU A 135 -11.45 10.98 0.38
N ALA A 136 -11.99 11.83 -0.49
CA ALA A 136 -13.38 11.80 -0.92
C ALA A 136 -13.46 11.78 -2.44
N HIS A 137 -14.55 11.23 -2.97
CA HIS A 137 -14.86 11.34 -4.38
C HIS A 137 -15.14 12.80 -4.74
N ALA A 138 -14.43 13.34 -5.74
CA ALA A 138 -14.51 14.76 -6.09
C ALA A 138 -15.93 15.19 -6.48
N ASP A 139 -16.68 14.32 -7.15
CA ASP A 139 -17.99 14.69 -7.71
C ASP A 139 -19.12 14.67 -6.67
N CYS A 140 -19.06 13.79 -5.67
CA CYS A 140 -20.14 13.62 -4.68
C CYS A 140 -19.74 13.85 -3.23
N GLY A 141 -18.46 14.05 -2.94
CA GLY A 141 -17.95 14.27 -1.58
C GLY A 141 -17.97 13.02 -0.68
N ALA A 142 -18.45 11.87 -1.16
CA ALA A 142 -18.46 10.64 -0.38
C ALA A 142 -17.04 10.17 -0.07
N LEU A 143 -16.78 9.79 1.17
CA LEU A 143 -15.48 9.28 1.59
C LEU A 143 -15.12 7.99 0.86
N LEU A 144 -13.87 7.89 0.40
CA LEU A 144 -13.37 6.67 -0.22
C LEU A 144 -13.35 5.52 0.78
N VAL A 145 -13.76 4.34 0.31
CA VAL A 145 -13.74 3.09 1.06
C VAL A 145 -12.84 2.09 0.32
N PRO A 146 -11.94 1.36 1.02
CA PRO A 146 -11.27 0.23 0.42
C PRO A 146 -12.29 -0.90 0.22
N ALA A 147 -12.20 -1.59 -0.91
CA ALA A 147 -12.99 -2.77 -1.22
C ALA A 147 -12.07 -3.83 -1.84
N VAL A 148 -12.34 -5.09 -1.53
CA VAL A 148 -11.73 -6.23 -2.24
C VAL A 148 -12.68 -6.62 -3.35
N ARG A 149 -12.17 -6.70 -4.58
CA ARG A 149 -12.97 -7.08 -5.74
C ARG A 149 -12.32 -8.23 -6.47
N CYS A 150 -13.12 -9.20 -6.91
CA CYS A 150 -12.62 -10.23 -7.84
C CYS A 150 -12.48 -9.65 -9.25
N GLU A 151 -11.76 -10.36 -10.13
CA GLU A 151 -11.55 -9.93 -11.52
C GLU A 151 -12.85 -9.84 -12.34
N ALA A 152 -13.91 -10.52 -11.91
CA ALA A 152 -15.24 -10.40 -12.50
C ALA A 152 -16.03 -9.16 -12.02
N GLY A 153 -15.47 -8.37 -11.09
CA GLY A 153 -16.04 -7.11 -10.64
C GLY A 153 -17.00 -7.20 -9.45
N HIS A 154 -17.15 -8.35 -8.79
CA HIS A 154 -17.91 -8.45 -7.54
C HIS A 154 -17.11 -7.88 -6.37
N ASP A 155 -17.79 -7.21 -5.44
CA ASP A 155 -17.24 -6.92 -4.10
C ASP A 155 -17.23 -8.23 -3.30
N VAL A 156 -16.07 -8.60 -2.76
CA VAL A 156 -15.87 -9.90 -2.10
C VAL A 156 -15.60 -9.65 -0.62
N PRO A 157 -16.55 -9.99 0.28
CA PRO A 157 -16.29 -9.94 1.71
C PRO A 157 -15.35 -11.07 2.14
N ILE A 158 -14.81 -10.97 3.36
CA ILE A 158 -13.79 -11.89 3.85
C ILE A 158 -14.32 -13.33 3.98
N GLU A 159 -15.60 -13.47 4.33
CA GLU A 159 -16.32 -14.73 4.48
C GLU A 159 -16.52 -15.46 3.14
N GLU A 160 -16.55 -14.72 2.03
CA GLU A 160 -16.65 -15.26 0.67
C GLU A 160 -15.28 -15.42 -0.01
N THR A 161 -14.19 -15.17 0.72
CA THR A 161 -12.84 -15.32 0.20
C THR A 161 -12.37 -16.77 0.32
N GLU A 162 -11.86 -17.33 -0.77
CA GLU A 162 -11.13 -18.60 -0.80
C GLU A 162 -9.66 -18.38 -1.14
N ALA A 163 -8.76 -18.89 -0.31
CA ALA A 163 -7.32 -18.91 -0.56
C ALA A 163 -6.86 -20.30 -1.01
N ARG A 164 -6.08 -20.34 -2.08
CA ARG A 164 -5.49 -21.55 -2.67
C ARG A 164 -4.07 -21.27 -3.15
N LEU A 165 -3.23 -22.31 -3.22
CA LEU A 165 -1.94 -22.19 -3.90
C LEU A 165 -2.17 -21.96 -5.39
N ALA A 166 -1.36 -21.10 -5.99
CA ALA A 166 -1.39 -20.91 -7.44
C ALA A 166 -0.99 -22.24 -8.11
N SER A 167 -1.85 -22.75 -8.99
CA SER A 167 -1.51 -23.88 -9.84
C SER A 167 -0.31 -23.48 -10.72
N SER A 168 0.69 -24.35 -10.77
CA SER A 168 1.89 -24.17 -11.61
C SER A 168 1.55 -24.14 -13.09
#